data_AF-F3GH40-F1
#
_entry.id   AF-F3GH40-F1
#
_cell.length_a   1.000
_cell.length_b   1.000
_cell.length_c   1.000
_cell.angle_alpha   90.00
_cell.angle_beta   90.00
_cell.angle_gamma   90.00
#
_symmetry.space_group_name_H-M   'P 1'
#
loop_
_entity.id
_entity.type
_entity.pdbx_description
1 polymer ?
#
loop_
_entity_poly.entity_id
_entity_poly.type
_entity_poly.pdbx_seq_one_letter_code
_entity_poly.pdbx_strand_id
1 'polypeptide(L)'
;MSFGVISINDSSFVQIDSETPRLCLLTKGSYSGTTNANVSFPRAVTSADPPLVFIRPDQNGIVQVPISVWFTGGPGNWTGFAMKASNVQSTLSGQYFIAAWASMGTASFGMRIWGPGGELVYDSGAPPVVVTFAAGNWAYVGSEQLSVGQRYRWISIKRWE
;
A
#
# COMPACT_ATOMS: atom_id res chain seq x y z
N MET A 1 -14.20 -5.84 -24.04
CA MET A 1 -13.18 -6.89 -24.26
C MET A 1 -13.51 -7.72 -25.50
N SER A 2 -12.65 -7.72 -26.53
CA SER A 2 -12.80 -8.59 -27.72
C SER A 2 -12.28 -10.01 -27.47
N PHE A 3 -11.22 -10.19 -26.66
CA PHE A 3 -10.68 -11.48 -26.23
C PHE A 3 -9.98 -11.32 -24.86
N GLY A 4 -10.12 -12.29 -23.94
CA GLY A 4 -9.47 -12.22 -22.62
C GLY A 4 -10.03 -13.22 -21.60
N VAL A 5 -9.44 -13.25 -20.40
CA VAL A 5 -9.94 -14.01 -19.25
C VAL A 5 -10.63 -13.04 -18.29
N ILE A 6 -11.86 -13.38 -17.89
CA ILE A 6 -12.57 -12.71 -16.80
C ILE A 6 -12.91 -13.74 -15.74
N SER A 7 -12.68 -13.38 -14.47
CA SER A 7 -13.15 -14.15 -13.32
C SER A 7 -14.20 -13.33 -12.58
N ILE A 8 -15.38 -13.92 -12.40
CA ILE A 8 -16.52 -13.30 -11.71
C ILE A 8 -16.91 -14.23 -10.57
N ASN A 9 -17.17 -13.68 -9.39
CA ASN A 9 -17.67 -14.48 -8.26
C ASN A 9 -19.19 -14.71 -8.34
N ASP A 10 -19.73 -15.53 -7.45
CA ASP A 10 -21.17 -15.88 -7.41
C ASP A 10 -22.09 -14.66 -7.19
N SER A 11 -21.53 -13.56 -6.67
CA SER A 11 -22.23 -12.28 -6.48
C SER A 11 -22.08 -11.33 -7.67
N SER A 12 -21.60 -11.80 -8.82
CA SER A 12 -21.39 -11.03 -10.05
C SER A 12 -20.35 -9.90 -9.95
N PHE A 13 -19.45 -9.93 -8.96
CA PHE A 13 -18.33 -9.00 -8.89
C PHE A 13 -17.14 -9.51 -9.69
N VAL A 14 -16.62 -8.67 -10.57
CA VAL A 14 -15.38 -8.93 -11.31
C VAL A 14 -14.21 -8.99 -10.33
N GLN A 15 -13.49 -10.12 -10.33
CA GLN A 15 -12.34 -10.36 -9.47
C GLN A 15 -11.02 -10.13 -10.22
N ILE A 16 -11.02 -10.45 -11.50
CA ILE A 16 -9.89 -10.28 -12.42
C ILE A 16 -10.50 -9.98 -13.79
N ASP A 17 -10.09 -8.87 -14.40
CA ASP A 17 -10.25 -8.64 -15.83
C ASP A 17 -8.97 -7.99 -16.38
N SER A 18 -8.86 -7.89 -17.71
CA SER A 18 -7.66 -7.37 -18.38
C SER A 18 -7.48 -5.84 -18.27
N GLU A 19 -8.51 -5.11 -17.89
CA GLU A 19 -8.57 -3.64 -17.83
C GLU A 19 -8.46 -3.12 -16.38
N THR A 20 -8.81 -3.95 -15.39
CA THR A 20 -8.79 -3.67 -13.95
C THR A 20 -7.90 -4.68 -13.22
N PRO A 21 -6.57 -4.46 -13.20
CA PRO A 21 -5.68 -5.28 -12.38
C PRO A 21 -6.08 -5.14 -10.91
N ARG A 22 -5.98 -6.24 -10.14
CA ARG A 22 -6.21 -6.21 -8.68
C ARG A 22 -5.02 -5.59 -7.95
N LEU A 23 -5.26 -5.04 -6.77
CA LEU A 23 -4.19 -4.55 -5.90
C LEU A 23 -3.34 -5.74 -5.43
N CYS A 24 -2.09 -5.80 -5.87
CA CYS A 24 -1.19 -6.91 -5.57
C CYS A 24 -0.11 -6.48 -4.57
N LEU A 25 0.15 -7.33 -3.57
CA LEU A 25 1.29 -7.14 -2.66
C LEU A 25 2.58 -7.34 -3.45
N LEU A 26 3.44 -6.31 -3.46
CA LEU A 26 4.65 -6.33 -4.26
C LEU A 26 5.88 -6.82 -3.52
N THR A 27 6.05 -6.30 -2.31
CA THR A 27 7.09 -6.69 -1.38
C THR A 27 6.65 -6.30 0.03
N LYS A 28 7.29 -6.92 1.02
CA LYS A 28 7.11 -6.62 2.44
C LYS A 28 8.44 -6.71 3.16
N GLY A 29 8.56 -5.98 4.26
CA GLY A 29 9.79 -5.95 5.05
C GLY A 29 9.61 -5.16 6.34
N SER A 30 10.74 -4.78 6.92
CA SER A 30 10.81 -3.87 8.07
C SER A 30 11.45 -2.56 7.66
N TYR A 31 11.06 -1.48 8.34
CA TYR A 31 11.74 -0.19 8.25
C TYR A 31 12.28 0.20 9.63
N SER A 32 13.38 0.93 9.64
CA SER A 32 13.93 1.52 10.86
C SER A 32 14.73 2.77 10.53
N GLY A 33 14.68 3.79 11.39
CA GLY A 33 15.54 4.96 11.27
C GLY A 33 15.22 6.03 12.31
N THR A 34 16.09 7.03 12.39
CA THR A 34 15.94 8.18 13.30
C THR A 34 15.76 9.43 12.46
N THR A 35 14.72 10.22 12.75
CA THR A 35 14.26 11.35 11.90
C THR A 35 13.75 10.94 10.52
N ASN A 36 14.48 10.07 9.81
CA ASN A 36 14.07 9.49 8.53
C ASN A 36 14.22 7.97 8.57
N ALA A 37 13.30 7.25 7.91
CA ALA A 37 13.44 5.83 7.61
C ALA A 37 13.40 5.65 6.09
N ASN A 38 14.41 4.99 5.53
CA ASN A 38 14.53 4.75 4.09
C ASN A 38 14.35 3.25 3.82
N VAL A 39 13.60 2.93 2.77
CA VAL A 39 13.32 1.57 2.34
C VAL A 39 13.63 1.45 0.87
N SER A 40 14.56 0.56 0.52
CA SER A 40 14.83 0.17 -0.86
C SER A 40 14.03 -1.09 -1.21
N PHE A 41 13.44 -1.09 -2.40
CA PHE A 41 12.74 -2.27 -2.90
C PHE A 41 13.75 -3.29 -3.45
N PRO A 42 13.49 -4.60 -3.27
CA PRO A 42 14.35 -5.64 -3.83
C PRO A 42 14.34 -5.68 -5.36
N ARG A 43 13.35 -5.03 -5.98
CA ARG A 43 13.25 -4.77 -7.42
C ARG A 43 12.48 -3.48 -7.66
N ALA A 44 12.69 -2.88 -8.84
CA ALA A 44 11.87 -1.76 -9.26
C ALA A 44 10.42 -2.18 -9.48
N VAL A 45 9.48 -1.33 -9.06
CA VAL A 45 8.06 -1.43 -9.39
C VAL A 45 7.82 -0.65 -10.68
N THR A 46 7.20 -1.30 -11.67
CA THR A 46 7.06 -0.80 -13.04
C THR A 46 5.70 -0.15 -13.32
N SER A 47 4.92 0.16 -12.28
CA SER A 47 3.65 0.88 -12.43
C SER A 47 3.88 2.34 -12.86
N ALA A 48 2.93 2.89 -13.61
CA ALA A 48 2.94 4.31 -13.97
C ALA A 48 2.81 5.19 -12.71
N ASP A 49 1.84 4.90 -11.87
CA ASP A 49 1.64 5.57 -10.59
C ASP A 49 2.58 5.02 -9.50
N PRO A 50 2.93 5.82 -8.48
CA PRO A 50 3.68 5.32 -7.32
C PRO A 50 2.91 4.21 -6.59
N PRO A 51 3.61 3.19 -6.06
CA PRO A 51 2.96 2.14 -5.30
C PRO A 51 2.37 2.67 -3.99
N LEU A 52 1.33 2.01 -3.48
CA LEU A 52 0.79 2.26 -2.16
C LEU A 52 1.69 1.64 -1.09
N VAL A 53 1.99 2.39 -0.03
CA VAL A 53 2.78 1.91 1.11
C VAL A 53 1.86 1.75 2.32
N PHE A 54 1.81 0.53 2.84
CA PHE A 54 1.10 0.20 4.07
C PHE A 54 2.14 -0.03 5.16
N ILE A 55 1.99 0.66 6.29
CA ILE A 55 2.90 0.54 7.43
C ILE A 55 2.17 0.05 8.67
N ARG A 56 2.89 -0.70 9.48
CA ARG A 56 2.52 -1.08 10.83
C ARG A 56 3.68 -0.69 11.75
N PRO A 57 3.59 0.46 12.43
CA PRO A 57 4.60 0.84 13.42
C PRO A 57 4.74 -0.20 14.52
N ASP A 58 5.96 -0.36 15.04
CA ASP A 58 6.18 -1.17 16.23
C ASP A 58 5.41 -0.57 17.42
N GLN A 59 4.84 -1.44 18.26
CA GLN A 59 4.01 -1.04 19.39
C GLN A 59 4.83 -0.86 20.69
N ASN A 60 6.16 -0.83 20.58
CA ASN A 60 7.06 -0.68 21.70
C ASN A 60 7.27 0.82 21.98
N GLY A 61 6.34 1.42 22.71
CA GLY A 61 6.40 2.83 23.12
C GLY A 61 5.47 3.75 22.32
N ILE A 62 5.89 4.99 22.12
CA ILE A 62 5.07 6.01 21.43
C ILE A 62 5.03 5.67 19.92
N VAL A 63 3.86 5.30 19.43
CA VAL A 63 3.62 5.08 17.99
C VAL A 63 3.87 6.39 17.23
N GLN A 64 4.90 6.38 16.38
CA GLN A 64 5.20 7.50 15.49
C GLN A 64 4.54 7.31 14.13
N VAL A 65 3.61 8.20 13.81
CA VAL A 65 3.06 8.33 12.46
C VAL A 65 3.99 9.25 11.67
N PRO A 66 4.45 8.88 10.47
CA PRO A 66 5.29 9.75 9.66
C PRO A 66 4.50 10.96 9.14
N ILE A 67 5.16 12.12 9.06
CA ILE A 67 4.53 13.36 8.57
C ILE A 67 4.50 13.43 7.04
N SER A 68 5.35 12.65 6.37
CA SER A 68 5.47 12.63 4.92
C SER A 68 6.14 11.36 4.44
N VAL A 69 5.81 10.99 3.20
CA VAL A 69 6.39 9.87 2.46
C VAL A 69 6.85 10.40 1.10
N TRP A 70 8.10 10.08 0.71
CA TRP A 70 8.64 10.37 -0.60
C TRP A 70 9.08 9.10 -1.28
N PHE A 71 8.67 8.91 -2.53
CA PHE A 71 9.12 7.79 -3.32
C PHE A 71 10.48 8.07 -3.95
N THR A 72 11.30 7.03 -4.08
CA THR A 72 12.53 7.04 -4.85
C THR A 72 12.24 6.43 -6.22
N GLY A 73 12.67 7.10 -7.29
CA GLY A 73 12.38 6.71 -8.66
C GLY A 73 11.25 7.52 -9.29
N GLY A 74 10.59 6.94 -10.29
CA GLY A 74 9.52 7.57 -11.06
C GLY A 74 8.68 6.55 -11.84
N PRO A 75 7.74 7.00 -12.68
CA PRO A 75 6.89 6.12 -13.47
C PRO A 75 7.68 5.02 -14.19
N GLY A 76 7.29 3.76 -13.99
CA GLY A 76 7.95 2.60 -14.58
C GLY A 76 9.24 2.14 -13.86
N ASN A 77 9.73 2.88 -12.86
CA ASN A 77 10.97 2.55 -12.15
C ASN A 77 10.98 3.10 -10.71
N TRP A 78 10.01 2.70 -9.88
CA TRP A 78 10.00 3.04 -8.45
C TRP A 78 10.91 2.08 -7.68
N THR A 79 11.89 2.60 -6.95
CA THR A 79 12.95 1.80 -6.33
C THR A 79 12.93 1.82 -4.80
N GLY A 80 12.09 2.65 -4.20
CA GLY A 80 11.99 2.74 -2.75
C GLY A 80 11.06 3.85 -2.28
N PHE A 81 11.05 4.05 -0.96
CA PHE A 81 10.45 5.22 -0.34
C PHE A 81 11.23 5.64 0.91
N ALA A 82 11.04 6.89 1.31
CA ALA A 82 11.53 7.46 2.55
C ALA A 82 10.37 8.05 3.34
N MET A 83 10.43 7.94 4.66
CA MET A 83 9.47 8.53 5.59
C MET A 83 10.19 9.46 6.55
N LYS A 84 9.55 10.56 6.93
CA LYS A 84 10.05 11.47 7.98
C LYS A 84 9.19 11.40 9.23
N ALA A 85 9.86 11.34 10.37
CA ALA A 85 9.21 11.32 11.67
C ALA A 85 8.48 12.64 11.92
N SER A 86 7.32 12.58 12.57
CA SER A 86 6.57 13.77 12.97
C SER A 86 7.29 14.58 14.05
N ASN A 87 8.17 13.95 14.81
CA ASN A 87 9.05 14.60 15.77
C ASN A 87 10.53 14.34 15.40
N VAL A 88 11.32 15.41 15.38
CA VAL A 88 12.75 15.38 15.07
C VAL A 88 13.46 14.47 16.09
N GLN A 89 14.42 13.67 15.64
CA GLN A 89 15.11 12.64 16.43
C GLN A 89 14.23 11.48 16.95
N SER A 90 12.94 11.43 16.63
CA SER A 90 12.14 10.26 16.97
C SER A 90 12.49 9.07 16.07
N THR A 91 12.43 7.89 16.65
CA THR A 91 12.62 6.62 15.95
C THR A 91 11.36 6.26 15.17
N LEU A 92 11.54 5.91 13.91
CA LEU A 92 10.57 5.24 13.07
C LEU A 92 10.98 3.78 13.00
N SER A 93 10.14 2.86 13.46
CA SER A 93 10.36 1.43 13.23
C SER A 93 9.03 0.70 13.05
N GLY A 94 9.08 -0.41 12.33
CA GLY A 94 7.90 -1.22 12.08
C GLY A 94 8.03 -2.12 10.88
N GLN A 95 6.89 -2.66 10.46
CA GLN A 95 6.74 -3.47 9.26
C GLN A 95 6.07 -2.67 8.16
N TYR A 96 6.39 -2.99 6.91
CA TYR A 96 5.69 -2.45 5.75
C TYR A 96 5.35 -3.56 4.76
N PHE A 97 4.34 -3.30 3.95
CA PHE A 97 4.24 -3.89 2.63
C PHE A 97 3.86 -2.81 1.63
N ILE A 98 4.25 -3.00 0.38
CA ILE A 98 3.83 -2.12 -0.71
C ILE A 98 2.91 -2.88 -1.66
N ALA A 99 2.01 -2.17 -2.30
CA ALA A 99 1.10 -2.74 -3.26
C ALA A 99 0.90 -1.80 -4.47
N ALA A 100 0.62 -2.35 -5.63
CA ALA A 100 0.18 -1.57 -6.78
C ALA A 100 -0.89 -2.31 -7.55
N TRP A 101 -1.61 -1.58 -8.40
CA TRP A 101 -2.54 -2.11 -9.40
C TRP A 101 -1.76 -2.71 -10.57
N ALA A 102 -0.85 -3.63 -10.27
CA ALA A 102 0.06 -4.28 -11.21
C ALA A 102 0.54 -5.62 -10.64
N SER A 103 0.78 -6.59 -11.51
CA SER A 103 1.36 -7.89 -11.15
C SER A 103 2.89 -7.90 -11.37
N MET A 104 3.58 -8.96 -10.92
CA MET A 104 5.06 -8.96 -10.86
C MET A 104 5.77 -10.25 -11.27
N GLY A 105 5.06 -11.20 -11.88
CA GLY A 105 5.69 -12.39 -12.49
C GLY A 105 6.55 -13.21 -11.54
N THR A 106 6.19 -13.30 -10.26
CA THR A 106 7.00 -13.95 -9.22
C THR A 106 6.81 -15.45 -9.13
N ALA A 107 5.71 -15.98 -9.67
CA ALA A 107 5.48 -17.41 -9.66
C ALA A 107 6.50 -18.16 -10.53
N SER A 108 7.09 -19.22 -9.98
CA SER A 108 7.83 -20.23 -10.76
C SER A 108 6.90 -21.12 -11.58
N PHE A 109 5.68 -21.36 -11.09
CA PHE A 109 4.65 -22.18 -11.74
C PHE A 109 3.27 -21.55 -11.51
N GLY A 110 2.37 -21.66 -12.49
CA GLY A 110 0.97 -21.21 -12.36
C GLY A 110 0.44 -20.50 -13.60
N MET A 111 -0.59 -19.70 -13.41
CA MET A 111 -1.25 -18.90 -14.44
C MET A 111 -0.76 -17.45 -14.44
N ARG A 112 -0.60 -16.90 -15.64
CA ARG A 112 -0.38 -15.48 -15.92
C ARG A 112 -1.40 -14.99 -16.95
N ILE A 113 -1.93 -13.78 -16.74
CA ILE A 113 -2.80 -13.11 -17.69
C ILE A 113 -2.12 -11.82 -18.12
N TRP A 114 -2.08 -11.61 -19.43
CA TRP A 114 -1.48 -10.44 -20.05
C TRP A 114 -2.58 -9.59 -20.67
N GLY A 115 -2.45 -8.28 -20.53
CA GLY A 115 -3.33 -7.33 -21.19
C GLY A 115 -2.94 -7.08 -22.65
N PRO A 116 -3.73 -6.27 -23.37
CA PRO A 116 -3.54 -6.05 -24.81
C PRO A 116 -2.23 -5.32 -25.15
N GLY A 117 -1.62 -4.59 -24.21
CA GLY A 117 -0.33 -3.93 -24.37
C GLY A 117 0.87 -4.81 -24.03
N GLY A 118 0.66 -6.08 -23.66
CA GLY A 118 1.73 -6.98 -23.22
C GLY A 118 2.17 -6.75 -21.77
N GLU A 119 1.37 -6.03 -20.97
CA GLU A 119 1.53 -5.85 -19.54
C GLU A 119 0.98 -7.05 -18.75
N LEU A 120 1.63 -7.37 -17.63
CA LEU A 120 1.21 -8.46 -16.77
C LEU A 120 0.09 -8.00 -15.83
N VAL A 121 -1.13 -8.47 -16.08
CA VAL A 121 -2.34 -8.10 -15.31
C VAL A 121 -2.52 -9.02 -14.10
N TYR A 122 -2.19 -10.30 -14.25
CA TYR A 122 -2.30 -11.31 -13.19
C TYR A 122 -1.10 -12.25 -13.18
N ASP A 123 -0.64 -12.61 -11.99
CA ASP A 123 0.30 -13.70 -11.74
C ASP A 123 -0.14 -14.47 -10.50
N SER A 124 -0.07 -15.80 -10.56
CA SER A 124 -0.45 -16.66 -9.44
C SER A 124 0.43 -16.47 -8.20
N GLY A 125 1.64 -15.94 -8.39
CA GLY A 125 2.60 -15.65 -7.33
C GLY A 125 2.53 -14.22 -6.79
N ALA A 126 1.57 -13.40 -7.25
CA ALA A 126 1.31 -12.05 -6.74
C ALA A 126 0.07 -12.08 -5.83
N PRO A 127 0.25 -12.12 -4.49
CA PRO A 127 -0.88 -12.20 -3.57
C PRO A 127 -1.77 -10.95 -3.67
N PRO A 128 -3.10 -11.10 -3.69
CA PRO A 128 -4.00 -9.96 -3.63
C PRO A 128 -3.91 -9.29 -2.25
N VAL A 129 -4.00 -7.96 -2.23
CA VAL A 129 -4.28 -7.22 -1.00
C VAL A 129 -5.78 -7.27 -0.75
N VAL A 130 -6.17 -7.85 0.39
CA VAL A 130 -7.56 -7.90 0.82
C VAL A 130 -7.74 -6.92 1.97
N VAL A 131 -8.58 -5.91 1.77
CA VAL A 131 -8.99 -4.98 2.82
C VAL A 131 -10.24 -5.55 3.49
N THR A 132 -10.06 -6.13 4.68
CA THR A 132 -11.18 -6.74 5.44
C THR A 132 -11.95 -5.72 6.26
N PHE A 133 -11.34 -4.57 6.55
CA PHE A 133 -11.96 -3.47 7.27
C PHE A 133 -11.33 -2.15 6.83
N ALA A 134 -12.18 -1.20 6.49
CA ALA A 134 -11.82 0.21 6.39
C ALA A 134 -12.78 0.99 7.27
N ALA A 135 -12.25 1.81 8.18
CA ALA A 135 -13.07 2.77 8.91
C ALA A 135 -13.54 3.84 7.91
N GLY A 136 -14.73 3.65 7.34
CA GLY A 136 -15.30 4.55 6.34
C GLY A 136 -15.95 5.80 6.92
N ASN A 137 -16.34 5.77 8.20
CA ASN A 137 -16.99 6.87 8.88
C ASN A 137 -16.19 7.32 10.10
N TRP A 138 -15.74 8.57 10.05
CA TRP A 138 -15.01 9.22 11.14
C TRP A 138 -15.86 10.35 11.71
N ALA A 139 -16.10 10.32 13.02
CA ALA A 139 -16.70 11.44 13.73
C ALA A 139 -15.61 12.33 14.32
N TYR A 140 -15.71 13.62 14.06
CA TYR A 140 -14.88 14.61 14.72
C TYR A 140 -15.23 14.66 16.21
N VAL A 141 -14.23 14.51 17.08
CA VAL A 141 -14.40 14.52 18.55
C VAL A 141 -13.75 15.74 19.21
N GLY A 142 -13.20 16.66 18.41
CA GLY A 142 -12.68 17.93 18.88
C GLY A 142 -11.23 18.15 18.48
N SER A 143 -10.74 19.37 18.76
CA SER A 143 -9.37 19.78 18.55
C SER A 143 -8.69 20.01 19.89
N GLU A 144 -7.37 20.00 19.87
CA GLU A 144 -6.54 20.37 21.01
C GLU A 144 -5.39 21.23 20.51
N GLN A 145 -5.26 22.40 21.13
CA GLN A 145 -4.15 23.32 20.90
C GLN A 145 -2.92 22.80 21.65
N LEU A 146 -1.85 22.52 20.93
CA LEU A 146 -0.56 22.12 21.49
C LEU A 146 0.38 23.33 21.56
N SER A 147 1.48 23.20 22.31
CA SER A 147 2.53 24.22 22.36
C SER A 147 3.13 24.51 20.98
N VAL A 148 3.15 23.51 20.10
CA VAL A 148 3.53 23.63 18.69
C VAL A 148 2.46 22.96 17.83
N GLY A 149 1.46 23.74 17.40
CA GLY A 149 0.44 23.31 16.44
C GLY A 149 -0.92 22.96 17.07
N GLN A 150 -1.79 22.37 16.26
CA GLN A 150 -3.14 21.95 16.65
C GLN A 150 -3.38 20.53 16.15
N ARG A 151 -3.90 19.65 17.01
CA ARG A 151 -4.32 18.30 16.60
C ARG A 151 -5.84 18.22 16.51
N TYR A 152 -6.33 17.59 15.44
CA TYR A 152 -7.74 17.24 15.28
C TYR A 152 -7.94 15.77 15.63
N ARG A 153 -8.90 15.48 16.50
CA ARG A 153 -9.19 14.13 16.96
C ARG A 153 -10.44 13.61 16.27
N TRP A 154 -10.36 12.36 15.85
CA TRP A 154 -11.43 11.65 15.16
C TRP A 154 -11.59 10.26 15.77
N ILE A 155 -12.82 9.77 15.84
CA ILE A 155 -13.12 8.39 16.25
C ILE A 155 -13.80 7.67 15.08
N SER A 156 -13.42 6.41 14.85
CA SER A 156 -14.11 5.58 13.88
C SER A 156 -15.45 5.13 14.46
N ILE A 157 -16.53 5.39 13.74
CA ILE A 157 -17.85 4.86 14.09
C ILE A 157 -17.94 3.46 13.49
N LYS A 158 -17.95 2.43 14.33
CA LYS A 158 -18.33 1.09 13.87
C LYS A 158 -19.83 1.07 13.60
N ARG A 159 -20.23 0.86 12.34
CA ARG A 159 -21.53 0.25 12.06
C ARG A 159 -21.35 -1.26 12.14
N TRP A 160 -22.14 -1.90 13.00
CA TRP A 160 -22.38 -3.33 12.90
C TRP A 160 -23.42 -3.50 11.79
N GLU A 161 -22.98 -3.95 10.63
CA GLU A 161 -23.86 -4.56 9.62
C GLU A 161 -23.52 -6.04 9.57
#